data_AF-A0A5A7RFL2-F1
#
_entry.id   AF-A0A5A7RFL2-F1
#
_cell.length_a   1.000
_cell.length_b   1.000
_cell.length_c   1.000
_cell.angle_alpha   90.00
_cell.angle_beta   90.00
_cell.angle_gamma   90.00
#
_symmetry.space_group_name_H-M   'P 1'
#
loop_
_entity.id
_entity.type
_entity.pdbx_description
1 polymer ?
#
loop_
_entity_poly.entity_id
_entity_poly.type
_entity_poly.pdbx_seq_one_letter_code
_entity_poly.pdbx_strand_id
1 'polypeptide(L)'
;MLLMLQNIQQNQNLYNRRWEALIQVMSARSRNQFIKEKGLLEPFASLPKLFPGHPWVQPPHVEGVNIDVGGYQVGDNPPPGLVPANQDEFGVMKGLDVVDLRSRLRAIFWFYHDVRLSIPTNAMAWRCIQGLKSLEMFLLHP
;
A
#
# COMPACT_ATOMS: atom_id res chain seq x y z
N MET A 1 11.53 -18.40 -31.38
CA MET A 1 12.44 -18.90 -30.32
C MET A 1 12.97 -17.77 -29.44
N LEU A 2 13.57 -16.70 -29.98
CA LEU A 2 14.11 -15.57 -29.19
C LEU A 2 13.07 -14.84 -28.31
N LEU A 3 11.90 -14.52 -28.86
CA LEU A 3 10.80 -13.86 -28.12
C LEU A 3 10.27 -14.72 -26.95
N MET A 4 10.29 -16.05 -27.12
CA MET A 4 9.84 -16.97 -26.08
C MET A 4 10.84 -17.01 -24.90
N LEU A 5 12.14 -17.02 -25.20
CA LEU A 5 13.20 -16.96 -24.19
C LEU A 5 13.17 -15.62 -23.42
N GLN A 6 12.96 -14.50 -24.12
CA GLN A 6 12.81 -13.18 -23.50
C GLN A 6 11.61 -13.13 -22.54
N ASN A 7 10.45 -13.66 -22.94
CA ASN A 7 9.27 -13.74 -22.08
C ASN A 7 9.51 -14.62 -20.85
N ILE A 8 10.18 -15.76 -21.00
CA ILE A 8 10.52 -16.64 -19.86
C ILE A 8 11.40 -15.89 -18.86
N GLN A 9 12.45 -15.21 -19.34
CA GLN A 9 13.37 -14.48 -18.49
C GLN A 9 12.69 -13.30 -17.77
N GLN A 10 11.84 -12.54 -18.47
CA GLN A 10 11.06 -11.46 -17.86
C GLN A 10 10.11 -11.98 -16.76
N ASN A 11 9.43 -13.10 -17.01
CA ASN A 11 8.56 -13.72 -16.02
C ASN A 11 9.36 -14.20 -14.80
N GLN A 12 10.51 -14.86 -14.99
CA GLN A 12 11.39 -15.26 -13.89
C GLN A 12 11.85 -14.07 -13.05
N ASN A 13 12.27 -12.97 -13.69
CA ASN A 13 12.66 -11.75 -13.00
C ASN A 13 11.51 -11.16 -12.17
N LEU A 14 10.28 -11.16 -12.72
CA LEU A 14 9.10 -10.71 -11.99
C LEU A 14 8.80 -11.62 -10.78
N TYR A 15 8.89 -12.94 -10.94
CA TYR A 15 8.71 -13.89 -9.85
C TYR A 15 9.73 -13.69 -8.73
N ASN A 16 11.01 -13.52 -9.07
CA ASN A 16 12.08 -13.29 -8.11
C ASN A 16 11.85 -12.00 -7.33
N ARG A 17 11.57 -10.88 -8.03
CA ARG A 17 11.23 -9.60 -7.39
C ARG A 17 10.02 -9.71 -6.48
N ARG A 18 8.99 -10.44 -6.89
CA ARG A 18 7.79 -10.64 -6.08
C ARG A 18 8.10 -11.45 -4.82
N TRP A 19 8.96 -12.47 -4.91
CA TRP A 19 9.42 -13.22 -3.74
C TRP A 19 10.21 -12.36 -2.77
N GLU A 20 11.16 -11.57 -3.26
CA GLU A 20 11.91 -10.61 -2.45
C GLU A 20 10.98 -9.59 -1.77
N ALA A 21 10.04 -9.02 -2.54
CA ALA A 21 9.04 -8.09 -2.01
C ALA A 21 8.15 -8.76 -0.95
N LEU A 22 7.78 -10.03 -1.13
CA LEU A 22 7.01 -10.77 -0.13
C LEU A 22 7.79 -10.97 1.17
N ILE A 23 9.07 -11.34 1.09
CA ILE A 23 9.94 -11.46 2.27
C ILE A 23 10.03 -10.11 3.00
N GLN A 24 10.21 -9.02 2.26
CA GLN A 24 10.24 -7.67 2.83
C GLN A 24 8.91 -7.28 3.47
N VAL A 25 7.76 -7.58 2.84
CA VAL A 25 6.43 -7.36 3.42
C VAL A 25 6.25 -8.12 4.73
N MET A 26 6.64 -9.39 4.77
CA MET A 26 6.53 -10.23 5.98
C MET A 26 7.43 -9.68 7.10
N SER A 27 8.66 -9.30 6.78
CA SER A 27 9.59 -8.67 7.72
C SER A 27 9.05 -7.33 8.25
N ALA A 28 8.54 -6.47 7.36
CA ALA A 28 7.96 -5.17 7.71
C ALA A 28 6.75 -5.33 8.64
N ARG A 29 5.84 -6.28 8.35
CA ARG A 29 4.68 -6.57 9.20
C ARG A 29 5.08 -7.05 10.59
N SER A 30 6.03 -7.98 10.67
CA SER A 30 6.56 -8.45 11.97
C SER A 30 7.13 -7.29 12.80
N ARG A 31 7.92 -6.40 12.17
CA ARG A 31 8.42 -5.19 12.83
C ARG A 31 7.29 -4.25 13.26
N ASN A 32 6.33 -3.96 12.38
CA ASN A 32 5.24 -3.03 12.66
C ASN A 32 4.34 -3.54 13.79
N GLN A 33 4.09 -4.85 13.82
CA GLN A 33 3.39 -5.52 14.91
C GLN A 33 4.15 -5.35 16.24
N PHE A 34 5.47 -5.59 16.25
CA PHE A 34 6.30 -5.40 17.44
C PHE A 34 6.27 -3.94 17.94
N ILE A 35 6.43 -2.96 17.04
CA ILE A 35 6.33 -1.52 17.35
C ILE A 35 4.98 -1.23 18.03
N LYS A 36 3.89 -1.72 17.44
CA LYS A 36 2.54 -1.53 17.98
C LYS A 36 2.34 -2.18 19.34
N GLU A 37 2.74 -3.44 19.51
CA GLU A 37 2.55 -4.18 20.76
C GLU A 37 3.38 -3.62 21.92
N LYS A 38 4.54 -3.04 21.61
CA LYS A 38 5.42 -2.41 22.60
C LYS A 38 5.18 -0.92 22.79
N GLY A 39 4.26 -0.33 22.04
CA GLY A 39 3.97 1.11 22.10
C GLY A 39 5.19 1.98 21.78
N LEU A 40 6.06 1.53 20.86
CA LEU A 40 7.26 2.27 20.50
C LEU A 40 6.92 3.48 19.65
N LEU A 41 7.61 4.59 19.90
CA LEU A 41 7.58 5.80 19.06
C LEU A 41 8.53 5.65 17.86
N GLU A 42 8.43 4.53 17.16
CA GLU A 42 9.21 4.25 15.95
C GLU A 42 8.32 4.27 14.71
N PRO A 43 8.85 4.72 13.55
CA PRO A 43 8.13 4.61 12.30
C PRO A 43 7.96 3.15 11.90
N PHE A 44 6.79 2.83 11.36
CA PHE A 44 6.52 1.58 10.68
C PHE A 44 7.44 1.44 9.47
N ALA A 45 7.92 0.20 9.27
CA ALA A 45 8.54 -0.21 8.04
C ALA A 45 7.50 -0.15 6.90
N SER A 46 7.96 0.38 5.76
CA SER A 46 7.16 0.40 4.53
C SER A 46 6.97 -1.01 3.98
N LEU A 47 5.78 -1.28 3.44
CA LEU A 47 5.48 -2.52 2.75
C LEU A 47 5.67 -2.28 1.25
N PRO A 48 6.56 -3.01 0.56
CA PRO A 48 6.70 -2.84 -0.88
C PRO A 48 5.49 -3.41 -1.64
N LYS A 49 5.29 -2.92 -2.86
CA LYS A 49 4.22 -3.35 -3.77
C LYS A 49 4.44 -4.81 -4.20
N LEU A 50 3.40 -5.65 -4.04
CA LEU A 50 3.43 -7.07 -4.41
C LEU A 50 2.78 -7.38 -5.76
N PHE A 51 1.75 -6.61 -6.12
CA PHE A 51 0.93 -6.88 -7.30
C PHE A 51 1.31 -5.93 -8.44
N PRO A 52 1.51 -6.45 -9.66
CA PRO A 52 1.82 -5.62 -10.82
C PRO A 52 0.61 -4.75 -11.23
N GLY A 53 0.91 -3.65 -11.91
CA GLY A 53 -0.07 -2.74 -12.47
C GLY A 53 -0.89 -1.96 -11.44
N HIS A 54 -1.88 -1.22 -11.92
CA HIS A 54 -2.77 -0.39 -11.13
C HIS A 54 -4.23 -0.63 -11.52
N PRO A 55 -5.19 -0.47 -10.60
CA PRO A 55 -6.61 -0.65 -10.90
C PRO A 55 -7.14 0.31 -11.98
N TRP A 56 -6.57 1.52 -12.08
CA TRP A 56 -6.99 2.59 -12.99
C TRP A 56 -5.76 3.35 -13.50
N VAL A 57 -5.89 4.11 -14.59
CA VAL A 57 -4.78 4.86 -15.19
C VAL A 57 -4.30 6.00 -14.27
N GLN A 58 -5.24 6.78 -13.73
CA GLN A 58 -4.93 7.96 -12.91
C GLN A 58 -5.08 7.63 -11.42
N PRO A 59 -4.08 7.94 -10.58
CA PRO A 59 -4.23 7.82 -9.13
C PRO A 59 -5.24 8.86 -8.62
N PRO A 60 -6.01 8.55 -7.58
CA PRO A 60 -6.74 9.55 -6.81
C PRO A 60 -5.79 10.60 -6.23
N HIS A 61 -6.18 11.86 -6.28
CA HIS A 61 -5.39 12.95 -5.71
C HIS A 61 -5.39 12.88 -4.18
N VAL A 62 -4.23 13.07 -3.57
CA VAL A 62 -4.06 13.17 -2.12
C VAL A 62 -3.23 14.40 -1.84
N GLU A 63 -3.77 15.32 -1.05
CA GLU A 63 -3.06 16.56 -0.71
C GLU A 63 -1.71 16.24 -0.04
N GLY A 64 -0.67 16.94 -0.49
CA GLY A 64 0.69 16.79 0.03
C GLY A 64 1.43 15.51 -0.37
N VAL A 65 0.84 14.65 -1.22
CA VAL A 65 1.48 13.40 -1.69
C VAL A 65 1.71 13.49 -3.19
N ASN A 66 2.97 13.41 -3.61
CA ASN A 66 3.31 13.29 -5.03
C ASN A 66 3.24 11.82 -5.45
N ILE A 67 2.33 11.48 -6.36
CA ILE A 67 2.13 10.12 -6.87
C ILE A 67 2.54 10.10 -8.35
N ASP A 68 3.63 9.40 -8.65
CA ASP A 68 4.14 9.29 -10.02
C ASP A 68 3.30 8.30 -10.84
N VAL A 69 2.59 8.82 -11.86
CA VAL A 69 1.70 8.02 -12.70
C VAL A 69 2.52 6.99 -13.51
N GLY A 70 2.22 5.70 -13.33
CA GLY A 70 2.90 4.60 -14.04
C GLY A 70 4.31 4.26 -13.54
N GLY A 71 4.77 4.92 -12.46
CA GLY A 71 6.13 4.75 -11.94
C GLY A 71 6.36 3.49 -11.10
N TYR A 72 5.31 2.90 -10.52
CA TYR A 72 5.47 1.91 -9.45
C TYR A 72 5.40 0.45 -9.94
N GLN A 73 6.50 -0.26 -9.78
CA GLN A 73 6.70 -1.67 -10.07
C GLN A 73 6.63 -2.52 -8.80
N VAL A 74 6.57 -3.84 -8.98
CA VAL A 74 6.70 -4.79 -7.86
C VAL A 74 8.05 -4.59 -7.17
N GLY A 75 8.02 -4.45 -5.85
CA GLY A 75 9.19 -4.15 -5.01
C GLY A 75 9.30 -2.68 -4.60
N ASP A 76 8.57 -1.77 -5.25
CA ASP A 76 8.65 -0.34 -4.91
C ASP A 76 7.93 -0.04 -3.59
N ASN A 77 8.45 0.94 -2.85
CA ASN A 77 7.81 1.47 -1.65
C ASN A 77 6.73 2.50 -2.01
N PRO A 78 5.70 2.67 -1.16
CA PRO A 78 4.69 3.70 -1.36
C PRO A 78 5.32 5.10 -1.35
N PRO A 79 4.76 6.07 -2.09
CA PRO A 79 5.18 7.46 -2.00
C PRO A 79 5.13 7.96 -0.54
N PRO A 80 6.10 8.78 -0.11
CA PRO A 80 6.13 9.35 1.23
C PRO A 80 4.81 10.04 1.58
N GLY A 81 4.33 9.78 2.79
CA GLY A 81 3.08 10.36 3.29
C GLY A 81 1.80 9.75 2.70
N LEU A 82 1.84 8.77 1.79
CA LEU A 82 0.63 8.07 1.33
C LEU A 82 0.04 7.16 2.41
N VAL A 83 0.92 6.38 3.06
CA VAL A 83 0.62 5.42 4.11
C VAL A 83 1.03 6.02 5.46
N PRO A 84 0.27 5.82 6.55
CA PRO A 84 0.62 6.37 7.86
C PRO A 84 1.96 5.79 8.34
N ALA A 85 2.89 6.66 8.73
CA ALA A 85 4.21 6.26 9.18
C ALA A 85 4.21 5.64 10.58
N ASN A 86 3.18 5.86 11.40
CA ASN A 86 3.07 5.35 12.76
C ASN A 86 1.61 5.38 13.25
N GLN A 87 1.37 5.08 14.53
CA GLN A 87 0.03 5.11 15.12
C GLN A 87 -0.56 6.52 15.24
N ASP A 88 0.26 7.54 15.45
CA ASP A 88 -0.23 8.92 15.56
C ASP A 88 -0.78 9.39 14.21
N GLU A 89 -0.11 9.04 13.10
CA GLU A 89 -0.60 9.32 11.75
C GLU A 89 -1.88 8.54 11.41
N PHE A 90 -2.07 7.34 11.96
CA PHE A 90 -3.37 6.67 11.91
C PHE A 90 -4.46 7.48 12.65
N GLY A 91 -4.12 8.10 13.78
CA GLY A 91 -4.98 9.03 14.50
C GLY A 91 -5.37 10.24 13.64
N VAL A 92 -4.39 10.86 12.99
CA VAL A 92 -4.62 11.98 12.06
C VAL A 92 -5.53 11.57 10.91
N MET A 93 -5.29 10.40 10.29
CA MET A 93 -6.14 9.91 9.20
C MET A 93 -7.60 9.68 9.61
N LYS A 94 -7.87 9.32 10.87
CA LYS A 94 -9.25 9.17 11.39
C LYS A 94 -9.98 10.51 11.52
N GLY A 95 -9.24 11.62 11.62
CA GLY A 95 -9.78 12.98 11.71
C GLY A 95 -10.00 13.66 10.35
N LEU A 96 -9.58 13.05 9.25
CA LEU A 96 -9.83 13.58 7.91
C LEU A 96 -11.33 13.59 7.58
N ASP A 97 -11.73 14.52 6.73
CA ASP A 97 -13.08 14.48 6.18
C ASP A 97 -13.29 13.23 5.31
N VAL A 98 -14.55 12.90 5.05
CA VAL A 98 -14.90 11.68 4.31
C VAL A 98 -14.37 11.69 2.88
N VAL A 99 -14.29 12.85 2.24
CA VAL A 99 -13.83 12.99 0.85
C VAL A 99 -12.33 12.72 0.78
N ASP A 100 -11.56 13.33 1.66
CA ASP A 100 -10.10 13.21 1.76
C ASP A 100 -9.69 11.81 2.21
N LEU A 101 -10.34 11.29 3.25
CA LEU A 101 -10.09 9.93 3.72
C LEU A 101 -10.36 8.91 2.61
N ARG A 102 -11.47 9.06 1.89
CA ARG A 102 -11.79 8.19 0.75
C ARG A 102 -10.76 8.32 -0.35
N SER A 103 -10.35 9.54 -0.71
CA SER A 103 -9.35 9.74 -1.76
C SER A 103 -8.02 9.08 -1.40
N ARG A 104 -7.56 9.27 -0.15
CA ARG A 104 -6.35 8.65 0.39
C ARG A 104 -6.41 7.12 0.42
N LEU A 105 -7.50 6.53 0.91
CA LEU A 105 -7.69 5.07 0.90
C LEU A 105 -7.73 4.50 -0.52
N ARG A 106 -8.36 5.22 -1.47
CA ARG A 106 -8.36 4.81 -2.87
C ARG A 106 -6.98 4.93 -3.51
N ALA A 107 -6.18 5.93 -3.15
CA ALA A 107 -4.80 6.07 -3.63
C ALA A 107 -3.89 4.95 -3.08
N ILE A 108 -4.09 4.57 -1.81
CA ILE A 108 -3.43 3.39 -1.22
C ILE A 108 -3.81 2.12 -1.99
N PHE A 109 -5.10 1.89 -2.27
CA PHE A 109 -5.53 0.76 -3.09
C PHE A 109 -4.94 0.82 -4.50
N TRP A 110 -4.90 2.01 -5.12
CA TRP A 110 -4.31 2.20 -6.44
C TRP A 110 -2.83 1.82 -6.46
N PHE A 111 -2.07 2.22 -5.44
CA PHE A 111 -0.66 1.88 -5.31
C PHE A 111 -0.46 0.38 -5.11
N TYR A 112 -1.11 -0.25 -4.10
CA TYR A 112 -0.86 -1.65 -3.76
C TYR A 112 -1.52 -2.65 -4.72
N HIS A 113 -2.63 -2.27 -5.36
CA HIS A 113 -3.48 -3.14 -6.16
C HIS A 113 -3.88 -4.44 -5.43
N ASP A 114 -4.10 -4.35 -4.11
CA ASP A 114 -4.51 -5.47 -3.26
C ASP A 114 -6.00 -5.38 -2.92
N VAL A 115 -6.76 -6.45 -3.22
CA VAL A 115 -8.22 -6.49 -3.00
C VAL A 115 -8.65 -6.25 -1.56
N ARG A 116 -7.77 -6.53 -0.58
CA ARG A 116 -8.02 -6.27 0.85
C ARG A 116 -8.17 -4.78 1.15
N LEU A 117 -7.59 -3.93 0.31
CA LEU A 117 -7.60 -2.47 0.42
C LEU A 117 -8.67 -1.82 -0.48
N SER A 118 -9.43 -2.61 -1.23
CA SER A 118 -10.43 -2.09 -2.16
C SER A 118 -11.49 -1.26 -1.45
N ILE A 119 -11.72 -0.05 -1.99
CA ILE A 119 -12.72 0.89 -1.49
C ILE A 119 -13.52 1.52 -2.64
N PRO A 120 -14.87 1.56 -2.55
CA PRO A 120 -15.72 2.13 -3.60
C PRO A 120 -15.47 3.62 -3.84
N THR A 121 -15.65 4.06 -5.09
CA THR A 121 -15.55 5.48 -5.51
C THR A 121 -16.45 6.41 -4.70
N ASN A 122 -17.64 5.95 -4.33
CA ASN A 122 -18.66 6.67 -3.57
C ASN A 122 -18.77 6.16 -2.12
N ALA A 123 -17.69 5.59 -1.56
CA ALA A 123 -17.68 5.12 -0.18
C ALA A 123 -18.16 6.21 0.79
N MET A 124 -19.07 5.83 1.68
CA MET A 124 -19.56 6.67 2.78
C MET A 124 -18.61 6.58 3.98
N ALA A 125 -18.81 7.44 4.99
CA ALA A 125 -18.00 7.51 6.20
C ALA A 125 -17.75 6.13 6.85
N TRP A 126 -18.81 5.35 7.09
CA TRP A 126 -18.69 4.03 7.70
C TRP A 126 -17.83 3.06 6.89
N ARG A 127 -17.87 3.15 5.55
CA ARG A 127 -17.08 2.31 4.66
C ARG A 127 -15.62 2.74 4.64
N CYS A 128 -15.35 4.04 4.79
CA CYS A 128 -13.99 4.57 4.96
C CYS A 128 -13.39 4.13 6.30
N ILE A 129 -14.17 4.11 7.38
CA ILE A 129 -13.74 3.56 8.68
C ILE A 129 -13.39 2.07 8.57
N GLN A 130 -14.18 1.29 7.84
CA GLN A 130 -13.83 -0.11 7.54
C GLN A 130 -12.54 -0.21 6.72
N GLY A 131 -12.37 0.67 5.72
CA GLY A 131 -11.13 0.75 4.93
C GLY A 131 -9.89 1.05 5.78
N LEU A 132 -10.01 1.94 6.77
CA LEU A 132 -8.94 2.20 7.75
C LEU A 132 -8.58 0.96 8.57
N LYS A 133 -9.57 0.20 9.02
CA LYS A 133 -9.32 -1.08 9.71
C LYS A 133 -8.62 -2.09 8.80
N SER A 134 -9.05 -2.18 7.54
CA SER A 134 -8.38 -3.03 6.55
C SER A 134 -6.94 -2.60 6.29
N LEU A 135 -6.67 -1.29 6.22
CA LEU A 135 -5.32 -0.74 6.10
C LEU A 135 -4.46 -1.09 7.31
N GLU A 136 -4.99 -0.87 8.52
CA GLU A 136 -4.29 -1.24 9.75
C GLU A 136 -3.95 -2.72 9.77
N MET A 137 -4.91 -3.61 9.45
CA MET A 137 -4.63 -5.03 9.36
C MET A 137 -3.59 -5.35 8.27
N PHE A 138 -3.66 -4.69 7.12
CA PHE A 138 -2.74 -4.91 6.01
C PHE A 138 -1.29 -4.56 6.36
N LEU A 139 -1.06 -3.49 7.13
CA LEU A 139 0.29 -3.05 7.55
C LEU A 139 0.89 -3.88 8.68
N LEU A 140 0.05 -4.53 9.48
CA LEU A 140 0.45 -5.17 10.73
C LEU A 140 0.42 -6.70 10.69
N HIS A 141 -0.47 -7.30 9.90
CA HIS A 141 -0.68 -8.75 9.94
C HIS A 141 -0.15 -9.45 8.67
N PRO A 142 0.60 -10.57 8.84
CA PRO A 142 1.06 -11.41 7.74
C PRO A 142 -0.11 -11.97 6.90
#